data_AF-A0AA39M0H4-F1
#
_entry.id   AF-A0AA39M0H4-F1
#
_cell.length_a   1.000
_cell.length_b   1.000
_cell.length_c   1.000
_cell.angle_alpha   90.00
_cell.angle_beta   90.00
_cell.angle_gamma   90.00
#
_symmetry.space_group_name_H-M   'P 1'
#
loop_
_entity.id
_entity.type
_entity.pdbx_description
1 polymer ?
#
loop_
_entity_poly.entity_id
_entity_poly.type
_entity_poly.pdbx_seq_one_letter_code
_entity_poly.pdbx_strand_id
1 'polypeptide(L)'
;MRAVSVLRAASRTFQKTVVAVPRSARLSPALARSFTTTPKSFSAVTTQLTEALNNEIKAEKQLEAENLGGAKAPTVPGFTVTTKEADVVLTKTHGTEKIRVYFNVNHSVNMDEEFEGQEETEPVPVALPPLDVEITKGNQRFCFHLDLVHAEEEGQFDYSVAEFYVAPIGTEADDSVPDHVYASSGKYIDPTLHDLLFVQYLEERGFTQQFCQDVVHYATHYEHSQYVSLLDRIKSFVSKP
;
A
#
# COMPACT_ATOMS: atom_id res chain seq x y z
N MET A 1 -48.34 -54.22 -27.13
CA MET A 1 -49.20 -54.10 -25.93
C MET A 1 -50.25 -53.04 -26.26
N ARG A 2 -51.46 -53.40 -26.73
CA ARG A 2 -52.70 -53.64 -25.93
C ARG A 2 -52.88 -52.54 -24.87
N ALA A 3 -53.95 -51.74 -24.79
CA ALA A 3 -55.37 -51.91 -25.13
C ALA A 3 -56.06 -50.52 -25.24
N VAL A 4 -56.99 -50.28 -26.19
CA VAL A 4 -58.49 -50.31 -26.08
C VAL A 4 -59.00 -49.38 -24.95
N SER A 5 -59.95 -48.42 -25.08
CA SER A 5 -61.30 -48.45 -25.66
C SER A 5 -61.89 -47.02 -25.67
N VAL A 6 -62.43 -46.49 -26.77
CA VAL A 6 -63.84 -46.44 -27.26
C VAL A 6 -64.89 -45.81 -26.30
N LEU A 7 -65.82 -44.99 -26.84
CA LEU A 7 -67.13 -44.78 -26.19
C LEU A 7 -67.93 -43.46 -26.37
N ARG A 8 -68.47 -43.17 -27.57
CA ARG A 8 -69.82 -42.61 -27.85
C ARG A 8 -70.31 -41.21 -27.37
N ALA A 9 -70.66 -40.46 -28.41
CA ALA A 9 -71.74 -39.47 -28.60
C ALA A 9 -73.00 -39.49 -27.70
N ALA A 10 -73.57 -38.29 -27.52
CA ALA A 10 -75.01 -38.06 -27.46
C ALA A 10 -75.40 -36.68 -28.04
N SER A 11 -76.48 -36.68 -28.81
CA SER A 11 -77.11 -35.55 -29.51
C SER A 11 -78.22 -34.86 -28.69
N ARG A 12 -78.77 -33.78 -29.29
CA ARG A 12 -80.08 -33.12 -29.05
C ARG A 12 -80.05 -32.01 -27.98
N THR A 13 -80.72 -30.85 -28.06
CA THR A 13 -81.78 -30.30 -28.93
C THR A 13 -81.76 -28.76 -28.83
N PHE A 14 -82.39 -28.11 -29.81
CA PHE A 14 -82.88 -26.73 -29.81
C PHE A 14 -83.48 -26.24 -28.47
N GLN A 15 -83.27 -24.96 -28.12
CA GLN A 15 -84.34 -23.94 -28.17
C GLN A 15 -83.82 -22.53 -27.85
N LYS A 16 -84.54 -21.56 -28.44
CA LYS A 16 -84.39 -20.10 -28.34
C LYS A 16 -84.50 -19.63 -26.88
N THR A 17 -84.00 -18.43 -26.53
CA THR A 17 -84.77 -17.17 -26.33
C THR A 17 -83.93 -16.11 -25.59
N VAL A 18 -84.26 -14.85 -25.87
CA VAL A 18 -84.09 -13.60 -25.09
C VAL A 18 -82.79 -12.80 -25.20
N VAL A 19 -83.01 -11.55 -25.62
CA VAL A 19 -82.16 -10.38 -25.71
C VAL A 19 -81.74 -9.87 -24.33
N ALA A 20 -80.47 -9.51 -24.15
CA ALA A 20 -80.06 -8.50 -23.19
C ALA A 20 -78.76 -7.83 -23.64
N VAL A 21 -78.83 -6.52 -23.88
CA VAL A 21 -77.66 -5.65 -24.09
C VAL A 21 -77.05 -5.33 -22.72
N PRO A 22 -75.72 -5.39 -22.57
CA PRO A 22 -75.08 -4.43 -21.68
C PRO A 22 -73.85 -3.76 -22.31
N ARG A 23 -73.90 -2.42 -22.23
CA ARG A 23 -72.83 -1.49 -21.87
C ARG A 23 -71.41 -1.80 -22.39
N SER A 24 -70.98 -0.95 -23.32
CA SER A 24 -69.57 -0.66 -23.59
C SER A 24 -68.78 -0.47 -22.30
N ALA A 25 -67.88 -1.41 -22.01
CA ALA A 25 -66.80 -1.19 -21.06
C ALA A 25 -65.76 -0.29 -21.73
N ARG A 26 -65.55 0.91 -21.17
CA ARG A 26 -64.41 1.77 -21.54
C ARG A 26 -63.15 1.03 -21.13
N LEU A 27 -62.32 0.66 -22.10
CA LEU A 27 -60.95 0.25 -21.87
C LEU A 27 -60.15 1.50 -21.46
N SER A 28 -59.81 1.59 -20.18
CA SER A 28 -58.79 2.52 -19.70
C SER A 28 -57.44 2.11 -20.28
N PRO A 29 -56.66 3.00 -20.91
CA PRO A 29 -55.31 2.66 -21.29
C PRO A 29 -54.48 2.48 -20.01
N ALA A 30 -53.90 1.30 -19.83
CA ALA A 30 -52.88 1.10 -18.81
C ALA A 30 -51.69 2.00 -19.19
N LEU A 31 -51.44 3.03 -18.39
CA LEU A 31 -50.21 3.82 -18.47
C LEU A 31 -49.03 2.87 -18.28
N ALA A 32 -48.32 2.57 -19.36
CA ALA A 32 -47.00 1.98 -19.29
C ALA A 32 -46.14 2.90 -18.41
N ARG A 33 -45.70 2.42 -17.25
CA ARG A 33 -44.70 3.10 -16.44
C ARG A 33 -43.41 3.12 -17.26
N SER A 34 -43.15 4.24 -17.91
CA SER A 34 -41.86 4.54 -18.50
C SER A 34 -40.82 4.51 -17.39
N PHE A 35 -39.97 3.49 -17.38
CA PHE A 35 -38.75 3.51 -16.58
C PHE A 35 -37.84 4.57 -17.20
N THR A 36 -37.77 5.73 -16.58
CA THR A 36 -36.79 6.76 -16.91
C THR A 36 -35.42 6.24 -16.49
N THR A 37 -34.66 5.68 -17.42
CA THR A 37 -33.22 5.52 -17.27
C THR A 37 -32.62 6.92 -17.35
N THR A 38 -32.40 7.56 -16.20
CA THR A 38 -31.55 8.75 -16.14
C THR A 38 -30.17 8.35 -16.69
N PRO A 39 -29.66 9.01 -17.75
CA PRO A 39 -28.29 8.77 -18.16
C PRO A 39 -27.39 9.13 -16.98
N LYS A 40 -26.49 8.19 -16.61
CA LYS A 40 -25.43 8.46 -15.65
C LYS A 40 -24.57 9.60 -16.23
N SER A 41 -24.84 10.82 -15.80
CA SER A 41 -23.99 11.97 -16.09
C SER A 41 -22.70 11.76 -15.33
N PHE A 42 -21.70 11.12 -15.94
CA PHE A 42 -20.33 11.21 -15.45
C PHE A 42 -19.99 12.70 -15.36
N SER A 43 -19.51 13.13 -14.19
CA SER A 43 -19.07 14.52 -14.00
C SER A 43 -17.98 14.83 -15.03
N ALA A 44 -18.05 15.99 -15.69
CA ALA A 44 -16.98 16.45 -16.59
C ALA A 44 -15.61 16.43 -15.88
N VAL A 45 -15.61 16.65 -14.57
CA VAL A 45 -14.43 16.56 -13.69
C VAL A 45 -13.85 15.15 -13.66
N THR A 46 -14.68 14.09 -13.63
CA THR A 46 -14.20 12.70 -13.61
C THR A 46 -13.42 12.37 -14.88
N THR A 47 -13.85 12.90 -16.03
CA THR A 47 -13.18 12.68 -17.32
C THR A 47 -11.84 13.39 -17.34
N GLN A 48 -11.80 14.68 -16.96
CA GLN A 48 -10.57 15.47 -16.88
C GLN A 48 -9.57 14.88 -15.87
N LEU A 49 -10.06 14.45 -14.71
CA LEU A 49 -9.23 13.83 -13.68
C LEU A 49 -8.63 12.51 -14.16
N THR A 50 -9.40 11.69 -14.88
CA THR A 50 -8.90 10.44 -15.44
C THR A 50 -7.82 10.68 -16.50
N GLU A 51 -7.97 11.71 -17.32
CA GLU A 51 -6.95 12.10 -18.30
C GLU A 51 -5.68 12.61 -17.62
N ALA A 52 -5.82 13.49 -16.62
CA ALA A 52 -4.69 13.99 -15.83
C ALA A 52 -3.92 12.83 -15.16
N LEU A 53 -4.61 11.92 -14.48
CA LEU A 53 -4.00 10.74 -13.85
C LEU A 53 -3.27 9.86 -14.88
N ASN A 54 -3.84 9.66 -16.08
CA ASN A 54 -3.17 8.89 -17.13
C ASN A 54 -1.87 9.53 -17.61
N ASN A 55 -1.84 10.86 -17.70
CA ASN A 55 -0.64 11.58 -18.12
C ASN A 55 0.41 11.52 -17.01
N GLU A 56 0.00 11.71 -15.76
CA GLU A 56 0.86 11.60 -14.59
C GLU A 56 1.51 10.22 -14.49
N ILE A 57 0.72 9.15 -14.49
CA ILE A 57 1.22 7.77 -14.41
C ILE A 57 2.23 7.46 -15.53
N LYS A 58 2.06 8.03 -16.73
CA LYS A 58 3.00 7.86 -17.83
C LYS A 58 4.30 8.61 -17.58
N ALA A 59 4.22 9.85 -17.10
CA ALA A 59 5.39 10.64 -16.75
C ALA A 59 6.20 9.95 -15.65
N GLU A 60 5.54 9.50 -14.59
CA GLU A 60 6.20 8.83 -13.45
C GLU A 60 6.87 7.50 -13.82
N LYS A 61 6.25 6.72 -14.73
CA LYS A 61 6.86 5.48 -15.24
C LYS A 61 8.06 5.75 -16.14
N GLN A 62 8.08 6.90 -16.83
CA GLN A 62 9.23 7.32 -17.61
C GLN A 62 10.38 7.75 -16.69
N LEU A 63 10.08 8.54 -15.65
CA LEU A 63 11.05 8.93 -14.63
C LEU A 63 11.66 7.72 -13.90
N GLU A 64 10.84 6.73 -13.55
CA GLU A 64 11.32 5.47 -12.95
C GLU A 64 12.34 4.74 -13.84
N ALA A 65 12.10 4.74 -15.16
CA ALA A 65 12.98 4.11 -16.13
C ALA A 65 14.30 4.87 -16.35
N GLU A 66 14.25 6.20 -16.31
CA GLU A 66 15.40 7.07 -16.57
C GLU A 66 16.28 7.28 -15.33
N ASN A 67 15.66 7.49 -14.16
CA ASN A 67 16.35 7.98 -12.96
C ASN A 67 16.51 6.92 -11.86
N LEU A 68 15.61 5.94 -11.78
CA LEU A 68 15.58 4.94 -10.69
C LEU A 68 16.07 3.54 -11.12
N GLY A 69 16.65 3.42 -12.32
CA GLY A 69 17.21 2.14 -12.81
C GLY A 69 16.16 1.13 -13.29
N GLY A 70 14.92 1.58 -13.54
CA GLY A 70 13.83 0.76 -14.06
C GLY A 70 12.91 0.17 -13.00
N ALA A 71 11.99 -0.69 -13.40
CA ALA A 71 10.87 -1.16 -12.57
C ALA A 71 11.25 -2.06 -11.38
N LYS A 72 12.53 -2.46 -11.25
CA LYS A 72 12.97 -3.35 -10.19
C LYS A 72 13.75 -2.57 -9.15
N ALA A 73 13.23 -2.55 -7.93
CA ALA A 73 13.93 -1.96 -6.80
C ALA A 73 15.34 -2.55 -6.63
N PRO A 74 16.31 -1.72 -6.19
CA PRO A 74 17.64 -2.20 -5.85
C PRO A 74 17.56 -3.25 -4.73
N THR A 75 18.63 -4.00 -4.52
CA THR A 75 18.68 -5.01 -3.45
C THR A 75 19.40 -4.46 -2.24
N VAL A 76 18.93 -4.77 -1.03
CA VAL A 76 19.67 -4.53 0.21
C VAL A 76 20.55 -5.75 0.50
N PRO A 77 21.87 -5.70 0.29
CA PRO A 77 22.75 -6.86 0.39
C PRO A 77 22.72 -7.50 1.79
N GLY A 78 22.69 -8.83 1.83
CA GLY A 78 22.70 -9.59 3.09
C GLY A 78 21.35 -9.64 3.82
N PHE A 79 20.30 -9.00 3.29
CA PHE A 79 18.96 -9.06 3.84
C PHE A 79 17.96 -9.70 2.87
N THR A 80 16.99 -10.43 3.43
CA THR A 80 15.78 -10.85 2.72
C THR A 80 14.72 -9.77 2.90
N VAL A 81 14.23 -9.23 1.79
CA VAL A 81 13.22 -8.18 1.78
C VAL A 81 11.83 -8.78 1.61
N THR A 82 10.90 -8.37 2.46
CA THR A 82 9.47 -8.68 2.34
C THR A 82 8.67 -7.39 2.46
N THR A 83 7.61 -7.26 1.66
CA THR A 83 6.81 -6.03 1.63
C THR A 83 5.33 -6.31 1.78
N LYS A 84 4.61 -5.35 2.35
CA LYS A 84 3.15 -5.35 2.47
C LYS A 84 2.64 -3.92 2.37
N GLU A 85 2.17 -3.54 1.17
CA GLU A 85 1.82 -2.14 0.88
C GLU A 85 2.97 -1.19 1.23
N ALA A 86 2.76 -0.22 2.14
CA ALA A 86 3.81 0.71 2.56
C ALA A 86 4.83 0.09 3.55
N ASP A 87 4.55 -1.09 4.11
CA ASP A 87 5.42 -1.74 5.09
C ASP A 87 6.53 -2.52 4.39
N VAL A 88 7.76 -2.34 4.86
CA VAL A 88 8.93 -3.10 4.41
C VAL A 88 9.61 -3.74 5.61
N VAL A 89 9.94 -5.02 5.48
CA VAL A 89 10.68 -5.79 6.49
C VAL A 89 11.90 -6.41 5.85
N LEU A 90 13.08 -6.11 6.40
CA LEU A 90 14.35 -6.72 6.08
C LEU A 90 14.69 -7.75 7.16
N THR A 91 15.08 -8.96 6.79
CA THR A 91 15.47 -10.00 7.75
C THR A 91 16.80 -10.64 7.39
N LYS A 92 17.61 -10.92 8.41
CA LYS A 92 18.82 -11.73 8.28
C LYS A 92 19.15 -12.44 9.60
N THR A 93 20.11 -13.36 9.53
CA THR A 93 20.66 -14.04 10.71
C THR A 93 22.14 -13.69 10.84
N HIS A 94 22.59 -13.39 12.06
CA HIS A 94 23.99 -13.13 12.38
C HIS A 94 24.41 -14.05 13.54
N GLY A 95 25.12 -15.13 13.22
CA GLY A 95 25.44 -16.17 14.20
C GLY A 95 24.17 -16.80 14.79
N THR A 96 23.94 -16.58 16.09
CA THR A 96 22.73 -17.03 16.81
C THR A 96 21.63 -15.97 16.92
N GLU A 97 21.87 -14.76 16.39
CA GLU A 97 20.97 -13.63 16.50
C GLU A 97 20.11 -13.52 15.25
N LYS A 98 18.82 -13.21 15.43
CA LYS A 98 17.92 -12.88 14.32
C LYS A 98 17.77 -11.36 14.26
N ILE A 99 18.02 -10.80 13.09
CA ILE A 99 17.94 -9.36 12.85
C ILE A 99 16.72 -9.10 11.98
N ARG A 100 15.86 -8.20 12.44
CA ARG A 100 14.72 -7.67 11.72
C ARG A 100 14.85 -6.15 11.65
N VAL A 101 14.68 -5.58 10.47
CA VAL A 101 14.56 -4.14 10.25
C VAL A 101 13.19 -3.90 9.68
N TYR A 102 12.43 -2.99 10.27
CA TYR A 102 11.13 -2.58 9.78
C TYR A 102 11.16 -1.09 9.48
N PHE A 103 10.53 -0.71 8.37
CA PHE A 103 10.27 0.68 8.07
C PHE A 103 9.02 0.80 7.21
N ASN A 104 8.44 1.99 7.21
CA ASN A 104 7.24 2.32 6.44
C ASN A 104 7.54 3.53 5.55
N VAL A 105 7.20 3.42 4.26
CA VAL A 105 7.49 4.49 3.27
C VAL A 105 6.43 5.59 3.18
N ASN A 106 5.39 5.56 4.02
CA ASN A 106 4.42 6.66 4.05
C ASN A 106 5.10 7.93 4.58
N HIS A 107 4.92 9.04 3.88
CA HIS A 107 5.43 10.35 4.28
C HIS A 107 6.95 10.38 4.50
N SER A 108 7.70 9.47 3.87
CA SER A 108 9.16 9.37 4.06
C SER A 108 9.96 10.24 3.10
N VAL A 109 9.33 10.81 2.06
CA VAL A 109 10.02 11.67 1.09
C VAL A 109 10.20 13.06 1.68
N ASN A 110 11.44 13.50 1.82
CA ASN A 110 11.75 14.86 2.25
C ASN A 110 11.81 15.79 1.04
N MET A 111 10.88 16.75 0.97
CA MET A 111 10.82 17.78 -0.07
C MET A 111 11.33 19.15 0.43
N ASP A 112 11.64 19.25 1.73
CA ASP A 112 11.90 20.53 2.41
C ASP A 112 13.41 20.86 2.53
N GLU A 113 14.30 19.93 2.17
CA GLU A 113 15.73 20.21 2.06
C GLU A 113 15.99 20.91 0.72
N GLU A 114 15.80 22.23 0.72
CA GLU A 114 16.42 23.12 -0.26
C GLU A 114 17.90 22.78 -0.30
N PHE A 115 18.33 22.12 -1.38
CA PHE A 115 19.72 21.83 -1.69
C PHE A 115 20.42 23.19 -1.84
N GLU A 116 20.90 23.76 -0.73
CA GLU A 116 21.65 25.02 -0.69
C GLU A 116 23.00 24.83 -1.40
N GLY A 117 23.01 24.70 -2.73
CA GLY A 117 24.26 24.59 -3.47
C GLY A 117 24.25 24.13 -4.93
N GLN A 118 23.14 23.66 -5.51
CA GLN A 118 23.15 23.21 -6.91
C GLN A 118 22.24 24.04 -7.83
N GLU A 119 22.89 24.74 -8.77
CA GLU A 119 22.26 25.34 -9.94
C GLU A 119 21.66 24.23 -10.85
N GLU A 120 20.43 24.46 -11.34
CA GLU A 120 19.79 23.86 -12.53
C GLU A 120 19.46 22.34 -12.59
N THR A 121 19.53 21.56 -11.51
CA THR A 121 18.93 20.21 -11.47
C THR A 121 17.70 20.17 -10.57
N GLU A 122 16.58 19.67 -11.10
CA GLU A 122 15.39 19.41 -10.28
C GLU A 122 15.76 18.43 -9.15
N PRO A 123 15.48 18.76 -7.87
CA PRO A 123 15.86 17.92 -6.75
C PRO A 123 15.20 16.54 -6.89
N VAL A 124 16.02 15.50 -6.92
CA VAL A 124 15.52 14.12 -6.97
C VAL A 124 14.91 13.81 -5.60
N PRO A 125 13.63 13.41 -5.52
CA PRO A 125 13.01 13.08 -4.24
C PRO A 125 13.75 11.92 -3.56
N VAL A 126 14.09 12.07 -2.28
CA VAL A 126 14.76 11.04 -1.48
C VAL A 126 13.85 10.62 -0.33
N ALA A 127 13.66 9.31 -0.15
CA ALA A 127 12.90 8.76 0.97
C ALA A 127 13.83 8.37 2.13
N LEU A 128 13.62 9.01 3.29
CA LEU A 128 14.33 8.78 4.54
C LEU A 128 13.37 8.27 5.64
N PRO A 129 12.78 7.07 5.51
CA PRO A 129 11.89 6.54 6.55
C PRO A 129 12.68 6.21 7.83
N PRO A 130 12.10 6.42 9.03
CA PRO A 130 12.70 5.93 10.26
C PRO A 130 12.73 4.39 10.25
N LEU A 131 13.77 3.81 10.87
CA LEU A 131 14.00 2.38 10.90
C LEU A 131 13.86 1.82 12.31
N ASP A 132 13.04 0.78 12.46
CA ASP A 132 12.97 -0.03 13.66
C ASP A 132 13.84 -1.28 13.50
N VAL A 133 14.94 -1.32 14.23
CA VAL A 133 15.88 -2.45 14.23
C VAL A 133 15.67 -3.30 15.47
N GLU A 134 15.47 -4.60 15.27
CA GLU A 134 15.34 -5.59 16.33
C GLU A 134 16.40 -6.68 16.19
N ILE A 135 17.19 -6.86 17.25
CA ILE A 135 18.19 -7.92 17.36
C ILE A 135 17.72 -8.90 18.43
N THR A 136 17.23 -10.06 17.98
CA THR A 136 16.65 -11.08 18.86
C THR A 136 17.70 -12.09 19.30
N LYS A 137 17.76 -12.31 20.63
CA LYS A 137 18.65 -13.30 21.27
C LYS A 137 17.94 -13.97 22.46
N GLY A 138 17.86 -15.30 22.43
CA GLY A 138 17.18 -16.06 23.48
C GLY A 138 15.69 -15.74 23.53
N ASN A 139 15.22 -15.17 24.65
CA ASN A 139 13.82 -14.79 24.86
C ASN A 139 13.60 -13.26 24.86
N GLN A 140 14.61 -12.49 24.42
CA GLN A 140 14.56 -11.03 24.39
C GLN A 140 14.97 -10.50 23.01
N ARG A 141 14.54 -9.27 22.72
CA ARG A 141 14.96 -8.48 21.58
C ARG A 141 15.54 -7.15 22.06
N PHE A 142 16.67 -6.77 21.47
CA PHE A 142 17.25 -5.45 21.63
C PHE A 142 16.77 -4.59 20.46
N CYS A 143 16.02 -3.54 20.76
CA CYS A 143 15.35 -2.70 19.79
C CYS A 143 16.03 -1.32 19.72
N PHE A 144 16.14 -0.78 18.51
CA PHE A 144 16.65 0.55 18.22
C PHE A 144 15.70 1.24 17.23
N HIS A 145 15.31 2.47 17.54
CA HIS A 145 14.66 3.36 16.60
C HIS A 145 15.72 4.29 16.01
N LEU A 146 15.90 4.22 14.69
CA LEU A 146 16.93 4.95 13.97
C LEU A 146 16.29 5.99 13.04
N ASP A 147 16.81 7.21 13.08
CA ASP A 147 16.47 8.25 12.10
C ASP A 147 17.57 8.26 11.03
N LEU A 148 17.18 8.09 9.76
CA LEU A 148 18.09 8.26 8.63
C LEU A 148 18.36 9.75 8.40
N VAL A 149 19.63 10.09 8.23
CA VAL A 149 20.10 11.48 8.10
C VAL A 149 21.12 11.60 6.97
N HIS A 150 21.27 12.81 6.43
CA HIS A 150 22.41 13.13 5.57
C HIS A 150 23.70 13.09 6.38
N ALA A 151 24.72 12.44 5.83
CA ALA A 151 26.07 12.43 6.41
C ALA A 151 26.81 13.74 6.09
N GLU A 152 27.97 13.95 6.71
CA GLU A 152 28.81 15.13 6.44
C GLU A 152 29.34 15.17 5.00
N GLU A 153 29.55 13.99 4.40
CA GLU A 153 29.96 13.85 3.00
C GLU A 153 28.74 13.98 2.06
N GLU A 154 28.87 14.79 1.01
CA GLU A 154 27.80 15.06 0.07
C GLU A 154 27.29 13.76 -0.61
N GLY A 155 25.97 13.59 -0.63
CA GLY A 155 25.33 12.40 -1.18
C GLY A 155 25.49 11.14 -0.32
N GLN A 156 26.07 11.27 0.88
CA GLN A 156 26.13 10.16 1.83
C GLN A 156 25.01 10.23 2.87
N PHE A 157 24.58 9.08 3.37
CA PHE A 157 23.55 8.91 4.38
C PHE A 157 24.12 8.13 5.56
N ASP A 158 23.66 8.48 6.75
CA ASP A 158 23.98 7.81 8.00
C ASP A 158 22.70 7.65 8.84
N TYR A 159 22.83 7.10 10.05
CA TYR A 159 21.74 7.04 11.01
C TYR A 159 22.10 7.74 12.32
N SER A 160 21.07 8.23 13.00
CA SER A 160 21.15 8.60 14.41
C SER A 160 20.19 7.74 15.23
N VAL A 161 20.61 7.34 16.44
CA VAL A 161 19.76 6.55 17.32
C VAL A 161 18.83 7.46 18.10
N ALA A 162 17.54 7.42 17.77
CA ALA A 162 16.51 8.20 18.44
C ALA A 162 16.17 7.60 19.82
N GLU A 163 15.96 6.29 19.86
CA GLU A 163 15.54 5.53 21.03
C GLU A 163 16.11 4.11 21.01
N PHE A 164 16.37 3.53 22.18
CA PHE A 164 16.79 2.15 22.33
C PHE A 164 16.23 1.52 23.61
N TYR A 165 15.95 0.22 23.57
CA TYR A 165 15.40 -0.54 24.70
C TYR A 165 15.55 -2.06 24.53
N VAL A 166 15.41 -2.80 25.62
CA VAL A 166 15.35 -4.27 25.60
C VAL A 166 13.94 -4.71 25.97
N ALA A 167 13.32 -5.51 25.10
CA ALA A 167 11.97 -6.03 25.29
C ALA A 167 11.96 -7.57 25.27
N PRO A 168 10.96 -8.23 25.86
CA PRO A 168 10.70 -9.64 25.58
C PRO A 168 10.37 -9.84 24.09
N ILE A 169 10.63 -11.04 23.57
CA ILE A 169 10.21 -11.41 22.21
C ILE A 169 8.68 -11.41 22.14
N GLY A 170 8.13 -10.76 21.11
CA GLY A 170 6.71 -10.80 20.78
C GLY A 170 6.26 -12.19 20.32
N THR A 171 4.96 -12.44 20.35
CA THR A 171 4.37 -13.66 19.78
C THR A 171 3.89 -13.38 18.36
N GLU A 172 3.69 -14.43 17.54
CA GLU A 172 3.12 -14.24 16.19
C GLU A 172 1.72 -13.60 16.21
N ALA A 173 1.00 -13.68 17.33
CA ALA A 173 -0.33 -13.10 17.51
C ALA A 173 -0.28 -11.64 18.00
N ASP A 174 0.77 -11.26 18.71
CA ASP A 174 0.96 -9.93 19.30
C ASP A 174 2.45 -9.64 19.45
N ASP A 175 2.94 -8.73 18.62
CA ASP A 175 4.33 -8.28 18.57
C ASP A 175 4.52 -6.91 19.27
N SER A 176 3.50 -6.44 20.00
CA SER A 176 3.59 -5.17 20.73
C SER A 176 4.63 -5.20 21.85
N VAL A 177 5.26 -4.05 22.09
CA VAL A 177 6.16 -3.86 23.23
C VAL A 177 5.31 -3.50 24.45
N PRO A 178 5.42 -4.22 25.59
CA PRO A 178 4.64 -3.89 26.78
C PRO A 178 4.95 -2.49 27.33
N ASP A 179 3.93 -1.74 27.76
CA ASP A 179 4.03 -0.35 28.25
C ASP A 179 5.01 -0.14 29.42
N HIS A 180 5.33 -1.20 30.17
CA HIS A 180 6.25 -1.15 31.30
C HIS A 180 7.72 -1.31 30.90
N VAL A 181 8.01 -1.58 29.63
CA VAL A 181 9.38 -1.64 29.12
C VAL A 181 9.94 -0.24 29.09
N TYR A 182 11.06 -0.05 29.80
CA TYR A 182 11.77 1.23 29.81
C TYR A 182 12.52 1.42 28.49
N ALA A 183 12.33 2.59 27.88
CA ALA A 183 13.10 3.04 26.74
C ALA A 183 13.83 4.35 27.05
N SER A 184 15.02 4.48 26.49
CA SER A 184 15.86 5.67 26.64
C SER A 184 16.11 6.31 25.29
N SER A 185 16.13 7.64 25.26
CA SER A 185 16.61 8.36 24.09
C SER A 185 18.10 8.10 23.89
N GLY A 186 18.52 7.95 22.63
CA GLY A 186 19.93 7.86 22.26
C GLY A 186 20.72 9.16 22.48
N LYS A 187 20.03 10.31 22.66
CA LYS A 187 20.66 11.64 22.79
C LYS A 187 21.47 11.84 24.07
N TYR A 188 21.20 11.08 25.13
CA TYR A 188 21.81 11.28 26.45
C TYR A 188 22.75 10.15 26.87
N ILE A 189 23.14 9.28 25.93
CA ILE A 189 24.03 8.16 26.24
C ILE A 189 25.47 8.65 26.49
N ASP A 190 26.21 7.93 27.34
CA ASP A 190 27.63 8.21 27.57
C ASP A 190 28.44 8.05 26.26
N PRO A 191 29.43 8.92 25.96
CA PRO A 191 30.20 8.84 24.72
C PRO A 191 30.92 7.51 24.49
N THR A 192 31.44 6.86 25.54
CA THR A 192 32.10 5.56 25.37
C THR A 192 31.08 4.50 25.00
N LEU A 193 29.89 4.54 25.63
CA LEU A 193 28.82 3.61 25.32
C LEU A 193 28.22 3.87 23.94
N HIS A 194 28.13 5.13 23.51
CA HIS A 194 27.76 5.51 22.15
C HIS A 194 28.63 4.77 21.12
N ASP A 195 29.95 4.92 21.20
CA ASP A 195 30.88 4.34 20.22
C ASP A 195 30.83 2.80 20.22
N LEU A 196 30.73 2.18 21.38
CA LEU A 196 30.68 0.72 21.48
C LEU A 196 29.32 0.16 21.02
N LEU A 197 28.21 0.79 21.39
CA LEU A 197 26.88 0.23 21.21
C LEU A 197 26.20 0.70 19.91
N PHE A 198 26.28 1.99 19.59
CA PHE A 198 25.59 2.57 18.45
C PHE A 198 26.44 2.56 17.19
N VAL A 199 27.77 2.47 17.32
CA VAL A 199 28.67 2.32 16.16
C VAL A 199 29.12 0.87 16.05
N GLN A 200 30.08 0.42 16.87
CA GLN A 200 30.74 -0.87 16.66
C GLN A 200 29.80 -2.08 16.73
N TYR A 201 28.93 -2.16 17.74
CA TYR A 201 28.01 -3.29 17.90
C TYR A 201 26.98 -3.40 16.76
N LEU A 202 26.51 -2.27 16.23
CA LEU A 202 25.57 -2.23 15.10
C LEU A 202 26.32 -2.49 13.77
N GLU A 203 27.50 -1.93 13.58
CA GLU A 203 28.35 -2.17 12.40
C GLU A 203 28.73 -3.64 12.24
N GLU A 204 29.12 -4.34 13.31
CA GLU A 204 29.40 -5.78 13.29
C GLU A 204 28.21 -6.60 12.79
N ARG A 205 26.99 -6.08 13.00
CA ARG A 205 25.73 -6.68 12.54
C ARG A 205 25.32 -6.19 11.17
N GLY A 206 26.15 -5.41 10.49
CA GLY A 206 25.95 -4.90 9.14
C GLY A 206 25.04 -3.68 9.05
N PHE A 207 24.95 -2.88 10.12
CA PHE A 207 24.38 -1.53 10.09
C PHE A 207 25.52 -0.55 9.90
N THR A 208 25.96 -0.39 8.65
CA THR A 208 27.06 0.48 8.25
C THR A 208 26.53 1.65 7.43
N GLN A 209 27.37 2.64 7.14
CA GLN A 209 27.01 3.71 6.18
C GLN A 209 26.52 3.15 4.83
N GLN A 210 27.17 2.11 4.30
CA GLN A 210 26.69 1.43 3.07
C GLN A 210 25.28 0.82 3.22
N PHE A 211 24.92 0.33 4.40
CA PHE A 211 23.56 -0.15 4.64
C PHE A 211 22.55 1.00 4.56
N CYS A 212 22.88 2.17 5.13
CA CYS A 212 22.04 3.37 4.99
C CYS A 212 21.85 3.74 3.53
N GLN A 213 22.92 3.73 2.72
CA GLN A 213 22.83 3.94 1.27
C GLN A 213 21.86 2.98 0.59
N ASP A 214 22.05 1.68 0.85
CA ASP A 214 21.25 0.64 0.20
C ASP A 214 19.77 0.73 0.60
N VAL A 215 19.49 1.08 1.87
CA VAL A 215 18.13 1.27 2.37
C VAL A 215 17.49 2.54 1.82
N VAL A 216 18.19 3.66 1.75
CA VAL A 216 17.66 4.91 1.18
C VAL A 216 17.34 4.73 -0.30
N HIS A 217 18.25 4.13 -1.08
CA HIS A 217 18.01 3.81 -2.48
C HIS A 217 16.82 2.86 -2.66
N TYR A 218 16.72 1.82 -1.83
CA TYR A 218 15.59 0.91 -1.84
C TYR A 218 14.28 1.63 -1.50
N ALA A 219 14.26 2.39 -0.41
CA ALA A 219 13.07 3.09 0.09
C ALA A 219 12.57 4.11 -0.93
N THR A 220 13.48 4.86 -1.56
CA THR A 220 13.16 5.86 -2.59
C THR A 220 12.52 5.21 -3.81
N HIS A 221 13.11 4.11 -4.30
CA HIS A 221 12.52 3.34 -5.40
C HIS A 221 11.15 2.76 -5.02
N TYR A 222 11.07 2.15 -3.84
CA TYR A 222 9.86 1.48 -3.39
C TYR A 222 8.72 2.46 -3.15
N GLU A 223 8.99 3.61 -2.55
CA GLU A 223 8.02 4.70 -2.35
C GLU A 223 7.45 5.17 -3.69
N HIS A 224 8.31 5.45 -4.67
CA HIS A 224 7.87 5.83 -6.01
C HIS A 224 6.94 4.79 -6.64
N SER A 225 7.29 3.50 -6.50
CA SER A 225 6.44 2.41 -6.98
C SER A 225 5.06 2.38 -6.29
N GLN A 226 5.01 2.70 -4.98
CA GLN A 226 3.76 2.81 -4.23
C GLN A 226 2.94 4.03 -4.65
N TYR A 227 3.60 5.15 -4.95
CA TYR A 227 2.96 6.36 -5.47
C TYR A 227 2.29 6.09 -6.83
N VAL A 228 3.02 5.50 -7.79
CA VAL A 228 2.46 5.11 -9.09
C VAL A 228 1.27 4.14 -8.92
N SER A 229 1.41 3.15 -8.04
CA SER A 229 0.32 2.22 -7.70
C SER A 229 -0.88 2.93 -7.06
N LEU A 230 -0.67 3.95 -6.23
CA LEU A 230 -1.72 4.79 -5.65
C LEU A 230 -2.45 5.58 -6.75
N LEU A 231 -1.74 6.21 -7.69
CA LEU A 231 -2.35 6.91 -8.82
C LEU A 231 -3.22 5.97 -9.66
N ASP A 232 -2.74 4.76 -9.96
CA ASP A 232 -3.49 3.73 -10.68
C ASP A 232 -4.75 3.29 -9.89
N ARG A 233 -4.67 3.18 -8.56
CA ARG A 233 -5.82 2.90 -7.68
C ARG A 233 -6.83 4.05 -7.65
N ILE A 234 -6.38 5.30 -7.55
CA ILE A 234 -7.23 6.49 -7.61
C ILE A 234 -7.96 6.55 -8.95
N LYS A 235 -7.24 6.38 -10.06
CA LYS A 235 -7.81 6.30 -11.41
C LYS A 235 -8.89 5.22 -11.49
N SER A 236 -8.59 4.03 -10.99
CA SER A 236 -9.53 2.91 -10.96
C SER A 236 -10.76 3.21 -10.09
N PHE A 237 -10.59 3.94 -8.99
CA PHE A 237 -11.68 4.34 -8.11
C PHE A 237 -12.59 5.39 -8.77
N VAL A 238 -12.03 6.45 -9.35
CA VAL A 238 -12.81 7.54 -9.97
C VAL A 238 -13.51 7.10 -11.26
N SER A 239 -12.98 6.08 -11.95
CA SER A 239 -13.58 5.52 -13.16
C SER A 239 -14.76 4.58 -12.87
N LYS A 240 -15.07 4.27 -11.60
CA LYS A 240 -16.20 3.42 -11.24
C LYS A 240 -17.53 4.14 -11.55
N PRO A 241 -18.53 3.40 -12.09
CA PRO A 241 -19.80 3.97 -12.53
C PRO A 241 -20.80 4.22 -11.41
#